data_AF-A0A964PV39-F1
#
_entry.id   AF-A0A964PV39-F1
#
_cell.length_a   1.000
_cell.length_b   1.000
_cell.length_c   1.000
_cell.angle_alpha   90.00
_cell.angle_beta   90.00
_cell.angle_gamma   90.00
#
_symmetry.space_group_name_H-M   'P 1'
#
loop_
_entity.id
_entity.type
_entity.pdbx_description
1 polymer ?
#
loop_
_entity_poly.entity_id
_entity_poly.type
_entity_poly.pdbx_seq_one_letter_code
_entity_poly.pdbx_strand_id
1 'polypeptide(L)'
;MRPLYRKALEAGFGERSPADPLAAFVNYCESLLPLPPFEEWCADLAKYPAAHLHDLDDSAAAPTAEAPTTVEARLFEFGGNPWIAYLRSFRDGGAWRGYIAFEDRISRRVHRTALIFRETDPADLRDRFLAFEPVALEAFLRSALP
;
A
#
# COMPACT_ATOMS: atom_id res chain seq x y z
N MET A 1 -5.42 -15.58 13.63
CA MET A 1 -5.67 -14.61 14.72
C MET A 1 -5.70 -13.21 14.11
N ARG A 2 -6.68 -12.34 14.46
CA ARG A 2 -6.83 -11.00 13.84
C ARG A 2 -5.64 -10.10 14.22
N PRO A 3 -4.97 -9.39 13.29
CA PRO A 3 -3.76 -8.61 13.57
C PRO A 3 -3.92 -7.56 14.67
N LEU A 4 -5.04 -6.82 14.70
CA LEU A 4 -5.29 -5.80 15.73
C LEU A 4 -5.49 -6.40 17.13
N TYR A 5 -6.03 -7.61 17.22
CA TYR A 5 -6.17 -8.29 18.50
C TYR A 5 -4.80 -8.68 19.08
N ARG A 6 -3.84 -9.07 18.23
CA ARG A 6 -2.46 -9.33 18.66
C ARG A 6 -1.82 -8.07 19.26
N LYS A 7 -1.98 -6.91 18.59
CA LYS A 7 -1.51 -5.62 19.11
C LYS A 7 -2.13 -5.27 20.47
N ALA A 8 -3.41 -5.58 20.67
CA ALA A 8 -4.07 -5.40 21.96
C ALA A 8 -3.38 -6.23 23.07
N LEU A 9 -3.02 -7.49 22.78
CA LEU A 9 -2.30 -8.34 23.71
C LEU A 9 -0.89 -7.82 24.00
N GLU A 10 -0.14 -7.41 22.97
CA GLU A 10 1.20 -6.80 23.10
C GLU A 10 1.18 -5.52 23.93
N ALA A 11 0.10 -4.74 23.84
CA ALA A 11 -0.12 -3.54 24.65
C ALA A 11 -0.61 -3.83 26.09
N GLY A 12 -0.68 -5.10 26.50
CA GLY A 12 -1.03 -5.52 27.86
C GLY A 12 -2.53 -5.55 28.16
N PHE A 13 -3.41 -5.44 27.15
CA PHE A 13 -4.85 -5.48 27.38
C PHE A 13 -5.38 -6.89 27.66
N GLY A 14 -4.63 -7.93 27.29
CA GLY A 14 -4.98 -9.33 27.57
C GLY A 14 -4.94 -9.70 29.05
N GLU A 15 -4.05 -9.07 29.83
CA GLU A 15 -3.91 -9.31 31.27
C GLU A 15 -5.00 -8.60 32.09
N ARG A 16 -5.57 -7.52 31.54
CA ARG A 16 -6.62 -6.73 32.18
C ARG A 16 -8.00 -7.40 32.13
N SER A 17 -8.21 -8.33 31.19
CA SER A 17 -9.47 -9.08 31.06
C SER A 17 -9.24 -10.50 30.53
N PRO A 18 -8.58 -11.38 31.31
CA PRO A 18 -8.16 -12.71 30.86
C PRO A 18 -9.34 -13.64 30.53
N ALA A 19 -10.53 -13.36 31.08
CA ALA A 19 -11.75 -14.14 30.86
C ALA A 19 -12.57 -13.65 29.65
N ASP A 20 -12.29 -12.46 29.10
CA ASP A 20 -13.01 -11.89 27.96
C ASP A 20 -12.07 -11.23 26.94
N PRO A 21 -11.58 -12.03 25.97
CA PRO A 21 -10.82 -11.58 24.80
C PRO A 21 -11.45 -10.42 24.03
N LEU A 22 -12.79 -10.38 23.94
CA LEU A 22 -13.47 -9.34 23.18
C LEU A 22 -13.46 -8.02 23.94
N ALA A 23 -13.68 -8.05 25.27
CA ALA A 23 -13.56 -6.86 26.10
C ALA A 23 -12.14 -6.29 26.08
N ALA A 24 -11.10 -7.13 26.13
CA ALA A 24 -9.71 -6.70 25.98
C ALA A 24 -9.46 -5.99 24.64
N PHE A 25 -10.03 -6.53 23.55
CA PHE A 25 -9.95 -5.92 22.22
C PHE A 25 -10.69 -4.58 22.14
N VAL A 26 -11.91 -4.50 22.68
CA VAL A 26 -12.72 -3.28 22.67
C VAL A 26 -12.02 -2.17 23.45
N ASN A 27 -11.54 -2.45 24.66
CA ASN A 27 -10.79 -1.49 25.48
C ASN A 27 -9.54 -0.96 24.76
N TYR A 28 -8.84 -1.83 24.01
CA TYR A 28 -7.72 -1.41 23.19
C TYR A 28 -8.17 -0.46 22.06
N CYS A 29 -9.23 -0.81 21.32
CA CYS A 29 -9.78 0.05 20.27
C CYS A 29 -10.23 1.41 20.82
N GLU A 30 -10.88 1.44 21.99
CA GLU A 30 -11.29 2.68 22.66
C GLU A 30 -10.08 3.54 23.07
N SER A 31 -8.98 2.91 23.49
CA SER A 31 -7.75 3.64 23.81
C SER A 31 -7.09 4.32 22.61
N LEU A 32 -7.43 3.90 21.38
CA LEU A 32 -6.97 4.53 20.15
C LEU A 32 -7.85 5.72 19.73
N LEU A 33 -8.97 5.96 20.43
CA LEU A 33 -9.93 7.01 20.08
C LEU A 33 -9.73 8.27 20.95
N PRO A 34 -9.99 9.48 20.39
CA PRO A 34 -10.33 9.72 18.98
C PRO A 34 -9.10 9.55 18.08
N LEU A 35 -9.29 8.99 16.89
CA LEU A 35 -8.27 9.05 15.85
C LEU A 35 -8.16 10.50 15.35
N PRO A 36 -6.97 10.95 14.93
CA PRO A 36 -6.82 12.19 14.19
C PRO A 36 -7.78 12.24 12.99
N PRO A 37 -8.31 13.42 12.62
CA PRO A 37 -9.11 13.61 11.42
C PRO A 37 -8.41 13.10 10.16
N PHE A 38 -9.18 12.67 9.16
CA PHE A 38 -8.64 12.12 7.91
C PHE A 38 -7.67 13.09 7.20
N GLU A 39 -7.95 14.38 7.28
CA GLU A 39 -7.13 15.44 6.68
C GLU A 39 -5.73 15.51 7.28
N GLU A 40 -5.58 15.23 8.58
CA GLU A 40 -4.26 15.19 9.24
C GLU A 40 -3.42 14.02 8.74
N TRP A 41 -4.03 12.85 8.52
CA TRP A 41 -3.36 11.70 7.92
C TRP A 41 -2.90 11.99 6.49
N CYS A 42 -3.77 12.62 5.68
CA CYS A 42 -3.42 13.03 4.33
C CYS A 42 -2.27 14.05 4.32
N ALA A 43 -2.29 15.02 5.24
CA ALA A 43 -1.24 16.02 5.37
C ALA A 43 0.09 15.39 5.81
N ASP A 44 0.06 14.44 6.74
CA ASP A 44 1.26 13.72 7.19
C ASP A 44 1.87 12.86 6.06
N LEU A 45 1.03 12.10 5.35
CA LEU A 45 1.47 11.31 4.19
C LEU A 45 2.09 12.18 3.10
N ALA A 46 1.47 13.32 2.78
CA ALA A 46 1.99 14.26 1.79
C ALA A 46 3.31 14.91 2.23
N LYS A 47 3.48 15.13 3.54
CA LYS A 47 4.66 15.79 4.11
C LYS A 47 5.84 14.84 4.27
N TYR A 48 5.60 13.58 4.61
CA TYR A 48 6.65 12.60 4.92
C TYR A 48 6.51 11.27 4.15
N PRO A 49 6.39 11.29 2.81
CA PRO A 49 6.13 10.07 2.04
C PRO A 49 7.24 9.02 2.19
N ALA A 50 8.49 9.44 2.43
CA ALA A 50 9.61 8.52 2.67
C ALA A 50 9.51 7.80 4.02
N ALA A 51 9.00 8.47 5.07
CA ALA A 51 8.83 7.85 6.38
C ALA A 51 7.82 6.70 6.32
N HIS A 52 6.71 6.90 5.61
CA HIS A 52 5.69 5.86 5.41
C HIS A 52 6.21 4.65 4.62
N LEU A 53 7.14 4.85 3.68
CA LEU A 53 7.80 3.74 2.97
C LEU A 53 8.82 3.01 3.84
N HIS A 54 9.51 3.72 4.72
CA HIS A 54 10.42 3.12 5.68
C HIS A 54 9.66 2.27 6.71
N ASP A 55 8.59 2.81 7.28
CA ASP A 55 7.69 2.08 8.21
C ASP A 55 7.13 0.80 7.56
N LEU A 56 6.89 0.85 6.24
CA LEU A 56 6.44 -0.28 5.46
C LEU A 56 7.52 -1.36 5.30
N ASP A 57 8.80 -0.97 5.10
CA ASP A 57 9.91 -1.91 4.98
C ASP A 57 10.28 -2.57 6.32
N ASP A 58 10.15 -1.82 7.41
CA ASP A 58 10.41 -2.29 8.77
C ASP A 58 9.22 -3.06 9.38
N SER A 59 8.06 -3.02 8.73
CA SER A 59 6.85 -3.70 9.21
C SER A 59 7.03 -5.22 9.25
N ALA A 60 6.80 -5.81 10.42
CA ALA A 60 6.70 -7.26 10.60
C ALA A 60 5.56 -7.90 9.77
N ALA A 61 4.60 -7.08 9.32
CA ALA A 61 3.53 -7.47 8.41
C ALA A 61 3.79 -6.89 7.01
N ALA A 62 4.99 -7.14 6.47
CA ALA A 62 5.37 -6.69 5.13
C ALA A 62 4.39 -7.20 4.06
N PRO A 63 4.09 -6.41 3.01
CA PRO A 63 3.18 -6.82 1.94
C PRO A 63 3.69 -8.07 1.21
N THR A 64 2.78 -8.94 0.82
CA THR A 64 3.08 -10.22 0.15
C THR A 64 2.58 -10.22 -1.29
N ALA A 65 3.00 -11.20 -2.09
CA ALA A 65 2.54 -11.33 -3.47
C ALA A 65 1.00 -11.48 -3.60
N GLU A 66 0.35 -12.09 -2.60
CA GLU A 66 -1.12 -12.24 -2.54
C GLU A 66 -1.82 -10.97 -2.06
N ALA A 67 -1.14 -10.14 -1.29
CA ALA A 67 -1.64 -8.88 -0.75
C ALA A 67 -0.63 -7.75 -0.94
N PRO A 68 -0.37 -7.32 -2.21
CA PRO A 68 0.58 -6.26 -2.48
C PRO A 68 0.01 -4.92 -2.03
N THR A 69 0.88 -4.00 -1.63
CA THR A 69 0.50 -2.64 -1.28
C THR A 69 0.63 -1.71 -2.47
N THR A 70 -0.04 -0.55 -2.42
CA THR A 70 0.20 0.54 -3.37
C THR A 70 1.29 1.42 -2.80
N VAL A 71 2.41 1.54 -3.52
CA VAL A 71 3.51 2.44 -3.17
C VAL A 71 3.28 3.84 -3.73
N GLU A 72 2.68 3.93 -4.93
CA GLU A 72 2.40 5.20 -5.59
C GLU A 72 1.28 5.04 -6.62
N ALA A 73 0.59 6.13 -6.94
CA ALA A 73 -0.43 6.20 -7.97
C ALA A 73 -0.27 7.45 -8.84
N ARG A 74 -0.46 7.30 -10.15
CA ARG A 74 -0.41 8.41 -11.12
C ARG A 74 -1.62 8.42 -12.01
N LEU A 75 -2.23 9.59 -12.18
CA LEU A 75 -3.27 9.82 -13.17
C LEU A 75 -2.64 10.15 -14.53
N PHE A 76 -3.15 9.55 -15.60
CA PHE A 76 -2.77 9.87 -16.97
C PHE A 76 -3.93 9.60 -17.94
N GLU A 77 -3.83 10.09 -19.17
CA GLU A 77 -4.82 9.84 -20.21
C GLU A 77 -4.29 8.84 -21.23
N PHE A 78 -5.17 7.94 -21.70
CA PHE A 78 -4.87 7.01 -22.78
C PHE A 78 -6.11 6.79 -23.63
N GLY A 79 -5.98 7.04 -24.95
CA GLY A 79 -7.10 6.92 -25.88
C GLY A 79 -8.27 7.85 -25.56
N GLY A 80 -8.01 9.02 -24.97
CA GLY A 80 -9.04 9.97 -24.54
C GLY A 80 -9.77 9.59 -23.24
N ASN A 81 -9.37 8.50 -22.58
CA ASN A 81 -9.95 8.07 -21.31
C ASN A 81 -8.95 8.32 -20.15
N PRO A 82 -9.44 8.71 -18.96
CA PRO A 82 -8.59 8.84 -17.78
C PRO A 82 -8.30 7.47 -17.15
N TRP A 83 -7.03 7.24 -16.82
CA TRP A 83 -6.52 6.02 -16.18
C TRP A 83 -5.73 6.35 -14.92
N ILE A 84 -5.74 5.44 -13.96
CA ILE A 84 -4.79 5.46 -12.84
C ILE A 84 -3.80 4.31 -13.01
N ALA A 85 -2.52 4.62 -12.97
CA ALA A 85 -1.44 3.65 -12.85
C ALA A 85 -1.04 3.54 -11.37
N TYR A 86 -1.22 2.37 -10.77
CA TYR A 86 -0.78 2.05 -9.42
C TYR A 86 0.49 1.21 -9.47
N LEU A 87 1.54 1.66 -8.77
CA LEU A 87 2.68 0.82 -8.46
C LEU A 87 2.29 -0.12 -7.31
N ARG A 88 2.10 -1.41 -7.65
CA ARG A 88 1.77 -2.46 -6.70
C ARG A 88 3.02 -3.25 -6.35
N SER A 89 3.36 -3.28 -5.06
CA SER A 89 4.65 -3.82 -4.61
C SER A 89 4.52 -4.71 -3.39
N PHE A 90 5.45 -5.64 -3.25
CA PHE A 90 5.53 -6.59 -2.15
C PHE A 90 6.96 -7.05 -1.91
N ARG A 91 7.21 -7.62 -0.72
CA ARG A 91 8.50 -8.18 -0.35
C ARG A 91 8.54 -9.67 -0.68
N ASP A 92 9.59 -10.10 -1.37
CA ASP A 92 9.82 -11.50 -1.75
C ASP A 92 11.32 -11.79 -1.84
N GLY A 93 11.78 -12.79 -1.08
CA GLY A 93 13.18 -13.21 -1.08
C GLY A 93 14.17 -12.11 -0.69
N GLY A 94 13.79 -11.22 0.25
CA GLY A 94 14.63 -10.10 0.70
C GLY A 94 14.71 -8.91 -0.27
N ALA A 95 13.97 -8.95 -1.38
CA ALA A 95 13.86 -7.84 -2.32
C ALA A 95 12.42 -7.34 -2.41
N TRP A 96 12.26 -6.08 -2.77
CA TRP A 96 11.00 -5.49 -3.17
C TRP A 96 10.74 -5.76 -4.64
N ARG A 97 9.56 -6.30 -4.97
CA ARG A 97 9.11 -6.56 -6.34
C ARG A 97 7.83 -5.81 -6.61
N GLY A 98 7.61 -5.45 -7.87
CA GLY A 98 6.40 -4.73 -8.23
C GLY A 98 5.98 -4.86 -9.68
N TYR A 99 4.73 -4.48 -9.92
CA TYR A 99 4.10 -4.38 -11.23
C TYR A 99 3.23 -3.12 -11.28
N ILE A 100 2.83 -2.71 -12.48
CA ILE A 100 1.88 -1.61 -12.64
C ILE A 100 0.49 -2.19 -12.83
N ALA A 101 -0.48 -1.76 -12.01
CA ALA A 101 -1.89 -1.99 -12.24
C ALA A 101 -2.52 -0.72 -12.83
N PHE A 102 -3.11 -0.84 -14.00
CA PHE A 102 -3.80 0.23 -14.69
C PHE A 102 -5.31 0.06 -14.50
N GLU A 103 -5.95 1.07 -13.91
CA GLU A 103 -7.40 1.12 -13.73
C GLU A 103 -8.02 2.17 -14.66
N ASP A 104 -8.96 1.74 -15.50
CA ASP A 104 -9.82 2.63 -16.25
C ASP A 104 -10.81 3.30 -15.29
N ARG A 105 -10.81 4.62 -15.21
CA ARG A 105 -11.68 5.36 -14.29
C ARG A 105 -13.16 5.27 -14.66
N ILE A 106 -13.47 5.02 -15.93
CA ILE A 106 -14.84 4.93 -16.45
C ILE A 106 -15.34 3.50 -16.29
N SER A 107 -14.64 2.52 -16.87
CA SER A 107 -15.11 1.12 -16.85
C SER A 107 -14.75 0.36 -15.57
N ARG A 108 -13.86 0.92 -14.73
CA ARG A 108 -13.31 0.31 -13.50
C ARG A 108 -12.58 -1.01 -13.76
N ARG A 109 -12.22 -1.29 -15.02
CA ARG A 109 -11.42 -2.47 -15.39
C ARG A 109 -9.97 -2.24 -14.99
N VAL A 110 -9.35 -3.31 -14.49
CA VAL A 110 -7.95 -3.31 -14.07
C VAL A 110 -7.16 -4.25 -14.97
N HIS A 111 -6.10 -3.71 -15.57
CA HIS A 111 -5.10 -4.45 -16.33
C HIS A 111 -3.76 -4.37 -15.60
N ARG A 112 -2.92 -5.39 -15.70
CA ARG A 112 -1.61 -5.36 -15.02
C ARG A 112 -0.50 -5.82 -15.92
N THR A 113 0.68 -5.25 -15.72
CA THR A 113 1.91 -5.77 -16.31
C THR A 113 2.35 -7.05 -15.60
N ALA A 114 3.35 -7.73 -16.17
CA ALA A 114 4.18 -8.65 -15.40
C ALA A 114 4.96 -7.91 -14.29
N LEU A 115 5.72 -8.65 -13.48
CA LEU A 115 6.66 -8.07 -12.52
C LEU A 115 7.81 -7.41 -13.30
N ILE A 116 7.81 -6.07 -13.34
CA ILE A 116 8.80 -5.27 -14.07
C ILE A 116 9.73 -4.49 -13.15
N PHE A 117 9.47 -4.52 -11.84
CA PHE A 117 10.31 -3.89 -10.84
C PHE A 117 10.91 -4.90 -9.88
N ARG A 118 12.17 -4.66 -9.50
CA ARG A 118 12.89 -5.36 -8.45
C ARG A 118 13.94 -4.42 -7.87
N GLU A 119 13.82 -4.10 -6.58
CA GLU A 119 14.76 -3.23 -5.85
C GLU A 119 14.98 -3.73 -4.43
N THR A 120 15.96 -3.14 -3.74
CA THR A 120 16.21 -3.41 -2.31
C THR A 120 15.35 -2.55 -1.39
N ASP A 121 14.96 -1.36 -1.83
CA ASP A 121 14.20 -0.37 -1.06
C ASP A 121 12.89 0.01 -1.78
N PRO A 122 11.75 0.13 -1.09
CA PRO A 122 10.50 0.57 -1.71
C PRO A 122 10.55 2.02 -2.24
N ALA A 123 11.43 2.88 -1.72
CA ALA A 123 11.66 4.23 -2.25
C ALA A 123 12.27 4.19 -3.66
N ASP A 124 13.22 3.29 -3.90
CA ASP A 124 13.82 3.11 -5.24
C ASP A 124 12.78 2.65 -6.26
N LEU A 125 11.83 1.78 -5.86
CA LEU A 125 10.70 1.41 -6.70
C LEU A 125 9.85 2.62 -7.08
N ARG A 126 9.53 3.45 -6.08
CA ARG A 126 8.72 4.66 -6.27
C ARG A 126 9.41 5.59 -7.24
N ASP A 127 10.68 5.88 -7.01
CA ASP A 127 11.42 6.86 -7.80
C ASP A 127 11.59 6.39 -9.25
N ARG A 128 11.84 5.08 -9.48
CA ARG A 128 11.80 4.50 -10.83
C ARG A 128 10.44 4.63 -11.52
N PHE A 129 9.35 4.39 -10.78
CA PHE A 129 7.99 4.53 -11.34
C PHE A 129 7.64 5.99 -11.64
N LEU A 130 8.05 6.93 -10.80
CA LEU A 130 7.88 8.37 -11.01
C LEU A 130 8.71 8.87 -12.20
N ALA A 131 9.87 8.28 -12.45
CA ALA A 131 10.73 8.60 -13.61
C ALA A 131 10.15 8.17 -14.97
N PHE A 132 9.07 7.38 -15.00
CA PHE A 132 8.42 7.05 -16.27
C PHE A 132 7.69 8.26 -16.85
N GLU A 133 8.07 8.64 -18.06
CA GLU A 133 7.32 9.61 -18.85
C GLU A 133 5.92 9.08 -19.20
N PRO A 134 4.92 9.96 -19.45
CA PRO A 134 3.57 9.53 -19.84
C PRO A 134 3.56 8.52 -21.00
N VAL A 135 4.39 8.73 -22.02
CA VAL A 135 4.51 7.82 -23.18
C VAL A 135 4.96 6.42 -22.78
N ALA A 136 5.82 6.29 -21.76
CA ALA A 136 6.22 4.99 -21.24
C ALA A 136 5.06 4.30 -20.52
N LEU A 137 4.27 5.03 -19.72
CA LEU A 137 3.07 4.49 -19.07
C LEU A 137 2.05 4.00 -20.10
N GLU A 138 1.85 4.74 -21.18
CA GLU A 138 0.98 4.30 -22.29
C GLU A 138 1.49 3.03 -22.97
N ALA A 139 2.80 2.90 -23.17
CA ALA A 139 3.39 1.71 -23.76
C ALA A 139 3.20 0.49 -22.86
N PHE A 140 3.39 0.64 -21.55
CA PHE A 140 3.10 -0.41 -20.57
C PHE A 140 1.61 -0.78 -20.56
N LEU A 141 0.71 0.20 -20.58
CA LEU A 141 -0.73 -0.07 -20.66
C LEU A 141 -1.06 -0.84 -21.95
N ARG A 142 -0.55 -0.43 -23.10
CA ARG A 142 -0.72 -1.16 -24.37
C ARG A 142 -0.25 -2.61 -24.28
N SER A 143 0.86 -2.87 -23.58
CA SER A 143 1.36 -4.24 -23.38
C SER A 143 0.52 -5.09 -22.42
N ALA A 144 -0.27 -4.46 -21.54
CA ALA A 144 -1.10 -5.12 -20.53
C ALA A 144 -2.56 -5.31 -20.97
N LEU A 145 -2.99 -4.59 -22.02
CA LEU A 145 -4.28 -4.80 -22.66
C LEU A 145 -4.27 -6.12 -23.45
N PRO A 146 -5.40 -6.85 -23.48
CA PRO A 146 -5.54 -8.11 -24.21
C PRO A 146 -5.52 -7.95 -25.74
#